data_AF-A0AAV5VL33-F1
#
_entry.id   AF-A0AAV5VL33-F1
#
_cell.length_a   1.000
_cell.length_b   1.000
_cell.length_c   1.000
_cell.angle_alpha   90.00
_cell.angle_beta   90.00
_cell.angle_gamma   90.00
#
_symmetry.space_group_name_H-M   'P 1'
#
loop_
_entity.id
_entity.type
_entity.pdbx_description
1 polymer ?
#
loop_
_entity_poly.entity_id
_entity_poly.type
_entity_poly.pdbx_seq_one_letter_code
_entity_poly.pdbx_strand_id
1 'polypeptide(L)'
;TMHGRMSKLRRSLSRSVLQLHAIHALSRSHNHLNSDAYESRQNAPNEDLIHKFASPSTFNQFKEIVQGNSENLREIINILDEKSTLDANYSKSLHKLAARLHKITQKATCEIDNGWTSAAEQFDMQATIHSNLSSALSDDIVQPLRAIQINEERSVRASSLFVEKQLKRLKEKKADVARAKRLAYTAAKDLERLEQTADTDKTNQNKYPPRRKKLQDAAKKSEDAYVFESIDLEKMREMTEKVLQRAVAGLEGIEMERLAHSQTALGRLHRKIEQLGPSLTQMFTRQTNNLDVAIHSSPSSFLQSLSPSQTPSNNVMLTDTFAENFAEVMKMERRRESLGRLAGLLDAELQRMYALARVEDVRSQQISLVEYVEYLYYKVGESLSSLEGRSSTSSHRLNTFQHRLKDKQGLPQTILVLPLTEGADTVTLPGLSSPSLPASSPISSPIQSDCNDTYEEYEKISDEGFYNSNSRQSTVIDDPSLSEEDKKVCRVIYDFKPQNEEEIEIRAGESVLIESRLGPDWCYGRVITPLGRSLPPQQTMGRFPTTYISMQEASIFL
;
A
#
# COMPACT_ATOMS: atom_id res chain seq x y z
N THR A 1 -0.12 -18.45 9.86
CA THR A 1 0.68 -17.41 10.56
C THR A 1 0.59 -16.09 9.80
N MET A 2 0.47 -14.93 10.49
CA MET A 2 0.38 -13.61 9.82
C MET A 2 1.67 -13.24 9.06
N HIS A 3 2.82 -13.73 9.51
CA HIS A 3 4.11 -13.62 8.82
C HIS A 3 4.05 -14.03 7.32
N GLY A 4 3.31 -15.10 6.99
CA GLY A 4 3.17 -15.59 5.60
C GLY A 4 2.30 -14.71 4.68
N ARG A 5 1.52 -13.76 5.24
CA ARG A 5 0.75 -12.77 4.47
C ARG A 5 1.51 -11.44 4.37
N MET A 6 2.15 -11.00 5.47
CA MET A 6 3.04 -9.82 5.49
C MET A 6 4.22 -9.98 4.51
N SER A 7 4.82 -11.16 4.41
CA SER A 7 5.92 -11.42 3.47
C SER A 7 5.48 -11.33 2.00
N LYS A 8 4.25 -11.73 1.66
CA LYS A 8 3.69 -11.59 0.31
C LYS A 8 3.45 -10.12 -0.05
N LEU A 9 2.96 -9.32 0.89
CA LEU A 9 2.75 -7.87 0.68
C LEU A 9 4.08 -7.13 0.52
N ARG A 10 5.08 -7.39 1.40
CA ARG A 10 6.44 -6.85 1.23
C ARG A 10 7.05 -7.27 -0.11
N ARG A 11 6.97 -8.56 -0.51
CA ARG A 11 7.44 -9.04 -1.83
C ARG A 11 6.74 -8.36 -3.01
N SER A 12 5.44 -8.06 -2.91
CA SER A 12 4.69 -7.37 -3.94
C SER A 12 5.14 -5.90 -4.08
N LEU A 13 5.31 -5.19 -2.96
CA LEU A 13 5.82 -3.82 -2.95
C LEU A 13 7.27 -3.76 -3.46
N SER A 14 8.15 -4.64 -2.99
CA SER A 14 9.53 -4.74 -3.50
C SER A 14 9.58 -5.05 -4.99
N ARG A 15 8.68 -5.88 -5.53
CA ARG A 15 8.58 -6.11 -6.99
C ARG A 15 8.18 -4.84 -7.75
N SER A 16 7.23 -4.05 -7.24
CA SER A 16 6.86 -2.78 -7.88
C SER A 16 8.01 -1.76 -7.90
N VAL A 17 8.79 -1.67 -6.81
CA VAL A 17 9.97 -0.79 -6.73
C VAL A 17 11.12 -1.29 -7.62
N LEU A 18 11.38 -2.60 -7.65
CA LEU A 18 12.37 -3.18 -8.56
C LEU A 18 11.99 -3.00 -10.04
N GLN A 19 10.69 -3.08 -10.36
CA GLN A 19 10.20 -2.85 -11.71
C GLN A 19 10.32 -1.37 -12.12
N LEU A 20 10.09 -0.42 -11.20
CA LEU A 20 10.39 1.00 -11.40
C LEU A 20 11.91 1.24 -11.61
N HIS A 21 12.77 0.64 -10.79
CA HIS A 21 14.23 0.74 -10.96
C HIS A 21 14.71 0.15 -12.28
N ALA A 22 14.13 -0.98 -12.73
CA ALA A 22 14.43 -1.56 -14.04
C ALA A 22 14.03 -0.64 -15.20
N ILE A 23 12.85 0.01 -15.12
CA ILE A 23 12.41 1.02 -16.09
C ILE A 23 13.36 2.23 -16.13
N HIS A 24 13.82 2.72 -14.96
CA HIS A 24 14.82 3.79 -14.88
C HIS A 24 16.18 3.38 -15.49
N ALA A 25 16.64 2.14 -15.27
CA ALA A 25 17.89 1.64 -15.85
C ALA A 25 17.80 1.53 -17.39
N LEU A 26 16.69 1.01 -17.91
CA LEU A 26 16.43 0.93 -19.35
C LEU A 26 16.35 2.33 -19.99
N SER A 27 15.70 3.29 -19.33
CA SER A 27 15.61 4.68 -19.81
C SER A 27 16.99 5.36 -19.91
N ARG A 28 17.88 5.17 -18.92
CA ARG A 28 19.27 5.70 -18.99
C ARG A 28 20.08 5.08 -20.14
N SER A 29 19.94 3.77 -20.36
CA SER A 29 20.60 3.07 -21.47
C SER A 29 20.14 3.60 -22.84
N HIS A 30 18.83 3.83 -23.00
CA HIS A 30 18.25 4.31 -24.26
C HIS A 30 18.61 5.76 -24.61
N ASN A 31 18.89 6.60 -23.61
CA ASN A 31 19.32 7.98 -23.84
C ASN A 31 20.77 8.07 -24.38
N HIS A 32 21.66 7.16 -23.98
CA HIS A 32 23.04 7.15 -24.50
C HIS A 32 23.12 6.71 -25.98
N LEU A 33 22.37 5.68 -26.36
CA LEU A 33 22.39 5.14 -27.73
C LEU A 33 21.76 6.07 -28.79
N ASN A 34 20.93 7.03 -28.38
CA ASN A 34 20.32 7.99 -29.31
C ASN A 34 21.26 9.18 -29.62
N SER A 35 22.18 9.56 -28.72
CA SER A 35 23.05 10.74 -28.90
C SER A 35 23.81 10.68 -30.25
N ASP A 36 24.47 9.56 -30.51
CA ASP A 36 25.34 9.38 -31.68
C ASP A 36 24.54 9.26 -33.00
N ALA A 37 23.27 8.85 -32.91
CA ALA A 37 22.37 8.74 -34.06
C ALA A 37 21.76 10.10 -34.48
N TYR A 38 21.69 11.07 -33.58
CA TYR A 38 21.16 12.41 -33.88
C TYR A 38 22.16 13.27 -34.67
N GLU A 39 23.46 13.17 -34.39
CA GLU A 39 24.48 13.96 -35.08
C GLU A 39 24.63 13.55 -36.56
N SER A 40 24.51 12.25 -36.86
CA SER A 40 24.64 11.72 -38.24
C SER A 40 23.50 12.14 -39.20
N ARG A 41 22.38 12.70 -38.70
CA ARG A 41 21.25 13.13 -39.55
C ARG A 41 21.28 14.60 -40.00
N GLN A 42 22.16 15.45 -39.45
CA GLN A 42 22.19 16.87 -39.79
C GLN A 42 22.78 17.19 -41.17
N ASN A 43 23.38 16.19 -41.86
CA ASN A 43 24.05 16.37 -43.15
C ASN A 43 23.25 15.87 -44.37
N ALA A 44 21.97 15.53 -44.22
CA ALA A 44 21.07 15.37 -45.36
C ALA A 44 20.66 16.77 -45.88
N PRO A 45 20.66 17.03 -47.20
CA PRO A 45 20.12 18.28 -47.70
C PRO A 45 18.63 18.38 -47.32
N ASN A 46 18.22 19.53 -46.77
CA ASN A 46 16.82 19.83 -46.47
C ASN A 46 15.99 19.82 -47.76
N GLU A 47 15.46 18.64 -48.12
CA GLU A 47 14.38 18.54 -49.10
C GLU A 47 13.09 19.05 -48.47
N ASP A 48 12.91 20.37 -48.56
CA ASP A 48 11.73 21.14 -48.17
C ASP A 48 10.43 20.37 -48.45
N LEU A 49 9.56 20.25 -47.43
CA LEU A 49 8.26 19.58 -47.57
C LEU A 49 7.39 20.24 -48.65
N ILE A 50 7.58 21.53 -48.91
CA ILE A 50 6.95 22.25 -50.01
C ILE A 50 7.30 21.59 -51.35
N HIS A 51 8.55 21.23 -51.61
CA HIS A 51 8.95 20.56 -52.86
C HIS A 51 8.30 19.17 -53.04
N LYS A 52 8.01 18.47 -51.95
CA LYS A 52 7.38 17.13 -51.97
C LYS A 52 5.87 17.20 -52.11
N PHE A 53 5.24 18.11 -51.37
CA PHE A 53 3.79 18.07 -51.14
C PHE A 53 3.00 19.25 -51.73
N ALA A 54 3.63 20.31 -52.22
CA ALA A 54 2.92 21.48 -52.78
C ALA A 54 2.40 21.28 -54.22
N SER A 55 1.96 20.06 -54.56
CA SER A 55 1.34 19.74 -55.85
C SER A 55 -0.13 19.32 -55.70
N PRO A 56 -0.99 19.53 -56.71
CA PRO A 56 -2.37 19.04 -56.71
C PRO A 56 -2.52 17.52 -56.49
N SER A 57 -1.47 16.75 -56.78
CA SER A 57 -1.43 15.29 -56.66
C SER A 57 -0.89 14.79 -55.31
N THR A 58 -0.04 15.57 -54.63
CA THR A 58 0.65 15.13 -53.40
C THR A 58 0.16 15.83 -52.13
N PHE A 59 -0.49 17.00 -52.22
CA PHE A 59 -0.98 17.74 -51.05
C PHE A 59 -1.89 16.91 -50.13
N ASN A 60 -2.82 16.13 -50.70
CA ASN A 60 -3.74 15.31 -49.91
C ASN A 60 -3.00 14.25 -49.08
N GLN A 61 -1.87 13.72 -49.55
CA GLN A 61 -1.09 12.73 -48.80
C GLN A 61 -0.53 13.34 -47.51
N PHE A 62 -0.01 14.57 -47.58
CA PHE A 62 0.50 15.26 -46.38
C PHE A 62 -0.63 15.70 -45.45
N LYS A 63 -1.75 16.19 -46.00
CA LYS A 63 -2.97 16.46 -45.23
C LYS A 63 -3.44 15.22 -44.46
N GLU A 64 -3.51 14.06 -45.11
CA GLU A 64 -3.91 12.79 -44.49
C GLU A 64 -2.94 12.35 -43.38
N ILE A 65 -1.63 12.52 -43.58
CA ILE A 65 -0.61 12.25 -42.53
C ILE A 65 -0.83 13.14 -41.31
N VAL A 66 -0.99 14.46 -41.48
CA VAL A 66 -1.20 15.40 -40.37
C VAL A 66 -2.55 15.14 -39.67
N GLN A 67 -3.59 14.76 -40.42
CA GLN A 67 -4.87 14.35 -39.83
C GLN A 67 -4.72 13.06 -38.99
N GLY A 68 -4.03 12.04 -39.50
CA GLY A 68 -3.75 10.81 -38.73
C GLY A 68 -2.90 11.07 -37.48
N ASN A 69 -1.93 11.98 -37.55
CA ASN A 69 -1.14 12.40 -36.39
C ASN A 69 -1.99 13.12 -35.33
N SER A 70 -2.96 13.94 -35.75
CA SER A 70 -3.92 14.60 -34.86
C SER A 70 -4.87 13.59 -34.20
N GLU A 71 -5.29 12.54 -34.90
CA GLU A 71 -6.12 11.46 -34.35
C GLU A 71 -5.33 10.60 -33.35
N ASN A 72 -4.07 10.26 -33.66
CA ASN A 72 -3.15 9.60 -32.74
C ASN A 72 -2.92 10.43 -31.47
N LEU A 73 -2.74 11.75 -31.59
CA LEU A 73 -2.61 12.63 -30.42
C LEU A 73 -3.90 12.65 -29.58
N ARG A 74 -5.09 12.68 -30.21
CA ARG A 74 -6.37 12.61 -29.50
C ARG A 74 -6.49 11.34 -28.66
N GLU A 75 -6.04 10.20 -29.18
CA GLU A 75 -6.06 8.93 -28.45
C GLU A 75 -5.03 8.88 -27.32
N ILE A 76 -3.82 9.43 -27.53
CA ILE A 76 -2.82 9.60 -26.45
C ILE A 76 -3.41 10.46 -25.30
N ILE A 77 -4.14 11.53 -25.63
CA ILE A 77 -4.83 12.38 -24.64
C ILE A 77 -5.86 11.55 -23.85
N ASN A 78 -6.70 10.76 -24.52
CA ASN A 78 -7.70 9.90 -23.88
C ASN A 78 -7.05 8.91 -22.88
N ILE A 79 -6.00 8.20 -23.31
CA ILE A 79 -5.26 7.23 -22.48
C ILE A 79 -4.67 7.89 -21.22
N LEU A 80 -4.12 9.10 -21.35
CA LEU A 80 -3.56 9.85 -20.21
C LEU A 80 -4.64 10.39 -19.26
N ASP A 81 -5.81 10.74 -19.78
CA ASP A 81 -6.98 11.18 -18.99
C ASP A 81 -7.62 10.02 -18.20
N GLU A 82 -7.73 8.85 -18.83
CA GLU A 82 -8.09 7.60 -18.16
C GLU A 82 -7.08 7.24 -17.06
N LYS A 83 -5.78 7.35 -17.34
CA LYS A 83 -4.73 7.13 -16.34
C LYS A 83 -4.86 8.09 -15.16
N SER A 84 -5.06 9.38 -15.41
CA SER A 84 -5.31 10.38 -14.36
C SER A 84 -6.55 10.01 -13.52
N THR A 85 -7.63 9.58 -14.17
CA THR A 85 -8.88 9.16 -13.53
C THR A 85 -8.69 7.92 -12.66
N LEU A 86 -7.88 6.94 -13.08
CA LEU A 86 -7.53 5.76 -12.29
C LEU A 86 -6.77 6.14 -11.01
N ASP A 87 -5.77 7.03 -11.10
CA ASP A 87 -5.04 7.54 -9.92
C ASP A 87 -5.95 8.30 -8.94
N ALA A 88 -6.89 9.13 -9.45
CA ALA A 88 -7.89 9.79 -8.61
C ALA A 88 -8.80 8.79 -7.89
N ASN A 89 -9.24 7.74 -8.58
CA ASN A 89 -10.13 6.73 -8.01
C ASN A 89 -9.42 5.84 -6.99
N TYR A 90 -8.14 5.53 -7.20
CA TYR A 90 -7.29 4.88 -6.21
C TYR A 90 -7.15 5.75 -4.95
N SER A 91 -6.80 7.03 -5.10
CA SER A 91 -6.72 7.99 -4.00
C SER A 91 -8.03 8.09 -3.20
N LYS A 92 -9.17 8.29 -3.86
CA LYS A 92 -10.49 8.36 -3.21
C LYS A 92 -10.84 7.08 -2.44
N SER A 93 -10.43 5.93 -2.95
CA SER A 93 -10.68 4.62 -2.31
C SER A 93 -9.79 4.42 -1.08
N LEU A 94 -8.56 4.92 -1.13
CA LEU A 94 -7.58 4.78 -0.06
C LEU A 94 -7.86 5.75 1.11
N HIS A 95 -8.25 7.01 0.84
CA HIS A 95 -8.81 7.91 1.87
C HIS A 95 -10.03 7.30 2.60
N LYS A 96 -10.92 6.60 1.87
CA LYS A 96 -12.07 5.88 2.48
C LYS A 96 -11.66 4.68 3.34
N LEU A 97 -10.46 4.12 3.15
CA LEU A 97 -9.90 3.09 4.02
C LEU A 97 -9.27 3.74 5.25
N ALA A 98 -8.44 4.77 5.06
CA ALA A 98 -7.81 5.54 6.12
C ALA A 98 -8.83 6.11 7.12
N ALA A 99 -9.85 6.84 6.64
CA ALA A 99 -10.90 7.43 7.48
C ALA A 99 -11.69 6.39 8.29
N ARG A 100 -11.89 5.17 7.75
CA ARG A 100 -12.53 4.07 8.50
C ARG A 100 -11.61 3.50 9.57
N LEU A 101 -10.32 3.37 9.30
CA LEU A 101 -9.35 2.89 10.28
C LEU A 101 -9.12 3.92 11.39
N HIS A 102 -8.90 5.20 11.04
CA HIS A 102 -8.84 6.31 12.00
C HIS A 102 -10.07 6.38 12.93
N LYS A 103 -11.29 6.12 12.42
CA LYS A 103 -12.49 6.07 13.27
C LYS A 103 -12.45 4.95 14.32
N ILE A 104 -11.80 3.82 14.02
CA ILE A 104 -11.64 2.70 14.94
C ILE A 104 -10.52 3.02 15.94
N THR A 105 -9.40 3.60 15.48
CA THR A 105 -8.20 3.84 16.30
C THR A 105 -8.19 5.20 17.02
N GLN A 106 -9.23 6.02 16.86
CA GLN A 106 -9.36 7.34 17.52
C GLN A 106 -9.23 7.28 19.05
N LYS A 107 -9.51 6.13 19.66
CA LYS A 107 -9.39 5.87 21.10
C LYS A 107 -8.33 4.79 21.40
N ALA A 108 -7.30 4.69 20.57
CA ALA A 108 -6.13 3.86 20.87
C ALA A 108 -5.56 4.23 22.25
N THR A 109 -5.42 3.25 23.13
CA THR A 109 -4.92 3.45 24.50
C THR A 109 -3.56 2.81 24.75
N CYS A 110 -3.11 1.94 23.85
CA CYS A 110 -1.80 1.29 23.90
C CYS A 110 -0.98 1.53 22.62
N GLU A 111 0.32 1.31 22.70
CA GLU A 111 1.25 1.48 21.57
C GLU A 111 0.91 0.57 20.38
N ILE A 112 0.43 -0.64 20.63
CA ILE A 112 -0.03 -1.60 19.60
C ILE A 112 -1.20 -0.99 18.80
N ASP A 113 -2.17 -0.37 19.49
CA ASP A 113 -3.31 0.28 18.83
C ASP A 113 -2.89 1.54 18.06
N ASN A 114 -1.91 2.30 18.58
CA ASN A 114 -1.31 3.42 17.87
C ASN A 114 -0.55 3.00 16.59
N GLY A 115 -0.07 1.75 16.52
CA GLY A 115 0.41 1.14 15.29
C GLY A 115 -0.66 1.09 14.18
N TRP A 116 -1.92 0.81 14.52
CA TRP A 116 -3.03 0.86 13.56
C TRP A 116 -3.38 2.29 13.14
N THR A 117 -3.22 3.29 14.02
CA THR A 117 -3.31 4.71 13.63
C THR A 117 -2.22 5.08 12.62
N SER A 118 -0.98 4.62 12.82
CA SER A 118 0.13 4.84 11.89
C SER A 118 -0.13 4.21 10.51
N ALA A 119 -0.79 3.03 10.47
CA ALA A 119 -1.24 2.41 9.23
C ALA A 119 -2.35 3.21 8.53
N ALA A 120 -3.23 3.89 9.27
CA ALA A 120 -4.24 4.78 8.68
C ALA A 120 -3.60 6.02 8.05
N GLU A 121 -2.64 6.66 8.73
CA GLU A 121 -1.88 7.79 8.18
C GLU A 121 -1.07 7.43 6.93
N GLN A 122 -0.56 6.19 6.85
CA GLN A 122 0.09 5.69 5.64
C GLN A 122 -0.86 5.72 4.45
N PHE A 123 -2.10 5.24 4.64
CA PHE A 123 -3.11 5.22 3.60
C PHE A 123 -3.46 6.65 3.14
N ASP A 124 -3.65 7.60 4.05
CA ASP A 124 -3.92 9.01 3.68
C ASP A 124 -2.74 9.68 2.95
N MET A 125 -1.49 9.44 3.37
CA MET A 125 -0.32 9.94 2.65
C MET A 125 -0.20 9.34 1.24
N GLN A 126 -0.35 8.02 1.11
CA GLN A 126 -0.30 7.36 -0.20
C GLN A 126 -1.44 7.86 -1.09
N ALA A 127 -2.63 8.07 -0.52
CA ALA A 127 -3.76 8.62 -1.25
C ALA A 127 -3.48 10.07 -1.71
N THR A 128 -2.82 10.88 -0.89
CA THR A 128 -2.36 12.23 -1.24
C THR A 128 -1.36 12.21 -2.40
N ILE A 129 -0.37 11.31 -2.36
CA ILE A 129 0.62 11.12 -3.45
C ILE A 129 -0.09 10.81 -4.79
N HIS A 130 -1.04 9.88 -4.80
CA HIS A 130 -1.79 9.54 -6.02
C HIS A 130 -2.79 10.65 -6.44
N SER A 131 -3.35 11.42 -5.50
CA SER A 131 -4.17 12.60 -5.86
C SER A 131 -3.33 13.65 -6.58
N ASN A 132 -2.14 13.94 -6.06
CA ASN A 132 -1.21 14.90 -6.67
C ASN A 132 -0.72 14.42 -8.04
N LEU A 133 -0.47 13.12 -8.21
CA LEU A 133 -0.15 12.52 -9.51
C LEU A 133 -1.31 12.66 -10.49
N SER A 134 -2.54 12.38 -10.07
CA SER A 134 -3.75 12.51 -10.89
C SER A 134 -3.94 13.95 -11.39
N SER A 135 -3.93 14.93 -10.49
CA SER A 135 -4.03 16.35 -10.85
C SER A 135 -2.89 16.78 -11.78
N ALA A 136 -1.65 16.40 -11.47
CA ALA A 136 -0.51 16.68 -12.35
C ALA A 136 -0.65 16.08 -13.76
N LEU A 137 -1.17 14.86 -13.89
CA LEU A 137 -1.43 14.25 -15.21
C LEU A 137 -2.54 15.02 -15.96
N SER A 138 -3.58 15.48 -15.26
CA SER A 138 -4.66 16.24 -15.90
C SER A 138 -4.18 17.64 -16.31
N ASP A 139 -3.71 18.42 -15.34
CA ASP A 139 -3.45 19.86 -15.47
C ASP A 139 -2.14 20.16 -16.22
N ASP A 140 -1.06 19.41 -15.96
CA ASP A 140 0.25 19.66 -16.60
C ASP A 140 0.37 19.01 -17.98
N ILE A 141 -0.48 18.03 -18.34
CA ILE A 141 -0.30 17.21 -19.55
C ILE A 141 -1.58 17.10 -20.40
N VAL A 142 -2.66 16.54 -19.86
CA VAL A 142 -3.89 16.29 -20.64
C VAL A 142 -4.53 17.59 -21.13
N GLN A 143 -4.75 18.58 -20.25
CA GLN A 143 -5.40 19.83 -20.63
C GLN A 143 -4.60 20.65 -21.66
N PRO A 144 -3.26 20.83 -21.52
CA PRO A 144 -2.45 21.46 -22.55
C PRO A 144 -2.53 20.75 -23.91
N LEU A 145 -2.32 19.43 -23.95
CA LEU A 145 -2.38 18.68 -25.21
C LEU A 145 -3.76 18.75 -25.86
N ARG A 146 -4.84 18.69 -25.08
CA ARG A 146 -6.23 18.83 -25.55
C ARG A 146 -6.50 20.22 -26.13
N ALA A 147 -6.00 21.29 -25.51
CA ALA A 147 -6.14 22.65 -26.03
C ALA A 147 -5.44 22.83 -27.39
N ILE A 148 -4.24 22.26 -27.53
CA ILE A 148 -3.45 22.29 -28.77
C ILE A 148 -4.12 21.49 -29.88
N GLN A 149 -4.49 20.22 -29.61
CA GLN A 149 -5.17 19.34 -30.58
C GLN A 149 -6.46 19.96 -31.16
N ILE A 150 -7.25 20.67 -30.34
CA ILE A 150 -8.45 21.40 -30.81
C ILE A 150 -8.08 22.58 -31.76
N ASN A 151 -6.96 23.26 -31.51
CA ASN A 151 -6.49 24.37 -32.33
C ASN A 151 -5.87 23.90 -33.66
N GLU A 152 -5.09 22.82 -33.62
CA GLU A 152 -4.50 22.16 -34.79
C GLU A 152 -5.61 21.72 -35.76
N GLU A 153 -6.60 20.97 -35.28
CA GLU A 153 -7.71 20.48 -36.12
C GLU A 153 -8.50 21.61 -36.81
N ARG A 154 -8.71 22.72 -36.12
CA ARG A 154 -9.35 23.92 -36.70
C ARG A 154 -8.53 24.48 -37.85
N SER A 155 -7.20 24.55 -37.66
CA SER A 155 -6.25 25.13 -38.60
C SER A 155 -6.05 24.24 -39.83
N VAL A 156 -5.88 22.92 -39.63
CA VAL A 156 -5.83 21.90 -40.70
C VAL A 156 -7.10 21.93 -41.55
N ARG A 157 -8.28 22.00 -40.91
CA ARG A 157 -9.58 22.06 -41.61
C ARG A 157 -9.74 23.34 -42.43
N ALA A 158 -9.34 24.49 -41.90
CA ALA A 158 -9.38 25.77 -42.61
C ALA A 158 -8.45 25.80 -43.83
N SER A 159 -7.21 25.32 -43.66
CA SER A 159 -6.23 25.19 -44.75
C SER A 159 -6.74 24.27 -45.87
N SER A 160 -7.26 23.09 -45.49
CA SER A 160 -7.80 22.09 -46.43
C SER A 160 -8.93 22.66 -47.30
N LEU A 161 -9.94 23.30 -46.68
CA LEU A 161 -11.08 23.89 -47.40
C LEU A 161 -10.66 25.01 -48.36
N PHE A 162 -9.62 25.78 -48.00
CA PHE A 162 -9.09 26.83 -48.87
C PHE A 162 -8.38 26.25 -50.09
N VAL A 163 -7.55 25.21 -49.91
CA VAL A 163 -6.87 24.52 -51.02
C VAL A 163 -7.88 23.84 -51.95
N GLU A 164 -8.83 23.09 -51.41
CA GLU A 164 -9.88 22.41 -52.19
C GLU A 164 -10.66 23.38 -53.08
N LYS A 165 -10.96 24.58 -52.56
CA LYS A 165 -11.62 25.66 -53.32
C LYS A 165 -10.76 26.19 -54.48
N GLN A 166 -9.44 26.32 -54.33
CA GLN A 166 -8.57 26.76 -55.43
C GLN A 166 -8.34 25.65 -56.45
N LEU A 167 -8.15 24.39 -56.01
CA LEU A 167 -8.03 23.24 -56.89
C LEU A 167 -9.29 23.06 -57.77
N LYS A 168 -10.48 23.30 -57.22
CA LYS A 168 -11.74 23.32 -57.99
C LYS A 168 -11.72 24.40 -59.09
N ARG A 169 -11.33 25.64 -58.76
CA ARG A 169 -11.21 26.75 -59.73
C ARG A 169 -10.20 26.45 -60.84
N LEU A 170 -9.05 25.86 -60.50
CA LEU A 170 -8.05 25.44 -61.47
C LEU A 170 -8.60 24.35 -62.42
N LYS A 171 -9.37 23.39 -61.90
CA LYS A 171 -10.04 22.35 -62.70
C LYS A 171 -11.09 22.94 -63.64
N GLU A 172 -11.87 23.92 -63.18
CA GLU A 172 -12.84 24.66 -64.00
C GLU A 172 -12.15 25.42 -65.14
N LYS A 173 -11.13 26.23 -64.85
CA LYS A 173 -10.38 26.97 -65.88
C LYS A 173 -9.67 26.04 -66.90
N LYS A 174 -9.18 24.87 -66.47
CA LYS A 174 -8.67 23.83 -67.40
C LYS A 174 -9.75 23.32 -68.35
N ALA A 175 -10.98 23.16 -67.88
CA ALA A 175 -12.10 22.78 -68.74
C ALA A 175 -12.51 23.90 -69.70
N ASP A 176 -12.35 25.17 -69.32
CA ASP A 176 -12.63 26.34 -70.17
C ASP A 176 -11.63 26.42 -71.33
N VAL A 177 -10.32 26.34 -71.04
CA VAL A 177 -9.26 26.23 -72.05
C VAL A 177 -9.48 25.04 -72.98
N ALA A 178 -9.91 23.89 -72.47
CA ALA A 178 -10.21 22.72 -73.29
C ALA A 178 -11.40 22.94 -74.26
N ARG A 179 -12.38 23.79 -73.90
CA ARG A 179 -13.47 24.19 -74.79
C ARG A 179 -12.97 25.20 -75.84
N ALA A 180 -12.22 26.22 -75.41
CA ALA A 180 -11.62 27.21 -76.32
C ALA A 180 -10.71 26.54 -77.38
N LYS A 181 -9.85 25.61 -76.96
CA LYS A 181 -8.99 24.80 -77.85
C LYS A 181 -9.78 24.08 -78.94
N ARG A 182 -10.91 23.44 -78.58
CA ARG A 182 -11.76 22.70 -79.53
C ARG A 182 -12.43 23.63 -80.55
N LEU A 183 -12.88 24.81 -80.10
CA LEU A 183 -13.46 25.83 -80.98
C LEU A 183 -12.41 26.37 -81.96
N ALA A 184 -11.23 26.78 -81.47
CA ALA A 184 -10.12 27.26 -82.30
C ALA A 184 -9.70 26.23 -83.34
N TYR A 185 -9.45 24.98 -82.92
CA TYR A 185 -9.06 23.90 -83.83
C TYR A 185 -10.12 23.59 -84.90
N THR A 186 -11.41 23.67 -84.55
CA THR A 186 -12.49 23.45 -85.53
C THR A 186 -12.59 24.60 -86.53
N ALA A 187 -12.51 25.85 -86.07
CA ALA A 187 -12.56 27.03 -86.92
C ALA A 187 -11.38 27.09 -87.91
N ALA A 188 -10.15 26.82 -87.43
CA ALA A 188 -8.97 26.73 -88.28
C ALA A 188 -9.08 25.58 -89.31
N LYS A 189 -9.56 24.40 -88.89
CA LYS A 189 -9.77 23.25 -89.78
C LYS A 189 -10.80 23.54 -90.88
N ASP A 190 -11.87 24.26 -90.56
CA ASP A 190 -12.91 24.61 -91.52
C ASP A 190 -12.48 25.74 -92.48
N LEU A 191 -11.60 26.65 -92.04
CA LEU A 191 -10.92 27.60 -92.91
C LEU A 191 -10.00 26.88 -93.91
N GLU A 192 -9.08 26.04 -93.42
CA GLU A 192 -8.14 25.26 -94.23
C GLU A 192 -8.84 24.43 -95.32
N ARG A 193 -9.94 23.75 -94.96
CA ARG A 193 -10.80 23.02 -95.92
C ARG A 193 -11.34 23.92 -97.04
N LEU A 194 -11.72 25.16 -96.73
CA LEU A 194 -12.20 26.10 -97.73
C LEU A 194 -11.06 26.58 -98.64
N GLU A 195 -9.86 26.76 -98.11
CA GLU A 195 -8.69 27.19 -98.89
C GLU A 195 -8.25 26.08 -99.87
N GLN A 196 -8.13 24.83 -99.41
CA GLN A 196 -7.89 23.66 -100.28
C GLN A 196 -8.95 23.50 -101.39
N THR A 197 -10.22 23.81 -101.09
CA THR A 197 -11.31 23.80 -102.08
C THR A 197 -11.18 24.93 -103.10
N ALA A 198 -10.69 26.10 -102.67
CA ALA A 198 -10.51 27.26 -103.56
C ALA A 198 -9.28 27.13 -104.46
N ASP A 199 -8.21 26.47 -104.01
CA ASP A 199 -6.99 26.24 -104.79
C ASP A 199 -7.19 25.21 -105.92
N THR A 200 -8.15 24.31 -105.73
CA THR A 200 -8.56 23.32 -106.74
C THR A 200 -9.57 23.88 -107.75
N ASP A 201 -10.49 24.76 -107.34
CA ASP A 201 -11.54 25.36 -108.20
C ASP A 201 -11.09 26.66 -108.93
N LYS A 202 -10.01 26.54 -109.73
CA LYS A 202 -9.33 27.69 -110.38
C LYS A 202 -10.19 28.49 -111.36
N THR A 203 -11.31 27.94 -111.84
CA THR A 203 -12.24 28.59 -112.79
C THR A 203 -13.29 29.48 -112.12
N ASN A 204 -13.41 29.49 -110.79
CA ASN A 204 -14.50 30.16 -110.05
C ASN A 204 -14.01 31.12 -108.93
N GLN A 205 -12.88 31.80 -109.16
CA GLN A 205 -12.17 32.60 -108.13
C GLN A 205 -13.05 33.61 -107.36
N ASN A 206 -14.03 34.26 -108.01
CA ASN A 206 -14.89 35.28 -107.38
C ASN A 206 -15.93 34.73 -106.39
N LYS A 207 -16.12 33.41 -106.29
CA LYS A 207 -17.17 32.78 -105.46
C LYS A 207 -16.81 32.70 -103.97
N TYR A 208 -15.52 32.60 -103.66
CA TYR A 208 -15.00 32.26 -102.33
C TYR A 208 -14.66 33.43 -101.38
N PRO A 209 -14.36 34.69 -101.81
CA PRO A 209 -13.88 35.76 -100.93
C PRO A 209 -14.74 36.07 -99.67
N PRO A 210 -16.07 36.25 -99.74
CA PRO A 210 -16.85 36.61 -98.56
C PRO A 210 -16.93 35.48 -97.52
N ARG A 211 -16.94 34.22 -97.98
CA ARG A 211 -16.94 33.04 -97.11
C ARG A 211 -15.56 32.83 -96.48
N ARG A 212 -14.47 33.03 -97.25
CA ARG A 212 -13.09 33.00 -96.74
C ARG A 212 -12.89 34.01 -95.62
N LYS A 213 -13.23 35.29 -95.86
CA LYS A 213 -13.11 36.34 -94.84
C LYS A 213 -13.89 35.99 -93.56
N LYS A 214 -15.14 35.51 -93.68
CA LYS A 214 -15.94 35.11 -92.51
C LYS A 214 -15.31 33.96 -91.70
N LEU A 215 -14.74 32.94 -92.35
CA LEU A 215 -14.05 31.85 -91.64
C LEU A 215 -12.71 32.31 -91.06
N GLN A 216 -11.98 33.20 -91.75
CA GLN A 216 -10.73 33.79 -91.26
C GLN A 216 -10.95 34.66 -90.02
N ASP A 217 -11.97 35.53 -90.03
CA ASP A 217 -12.36 36.35 -88.88
C ASP A 217 -12.82 35.47 -87.69
N ALA A 218 -13.51 34.36 -87.97
CA ALA A 218 -13.95 33.40 -86.95
C ALA A 218 -12.78 32.59 -86.35
N ALA A 219 -11.87 32.09 -87.19
CA ALA A 219 -10.67 31.38 -86.78
C ALA A 219 -9.82 32.28 -85.88
N LYS A 220 -9.43 33.47 -86.38
CA LYS A 220 -8.65 34.45 -85.61
C LYS A 220 -9.29 34.78 -84.26
N LYS A 221 -10.60 35.10 -84.23
CA LYS A 221 -11.31 35.39 -82.98
C LYS A 221 -11.27 34.22 -81.98
N SER A 222 -11.36 32.99 -82.47
CA SER A 222 -11.31 31.79 -81.61
C SER A 222 -9.89 31.43 -81.16
N GLU A 223 -8.87 31.73 -81.97
CA GLU A 223 -7.45 31.61 -81.62
C GLU A 223 -7.05 32.64 -80.57
N ASP A 224 -7.38 33.92 -80.77
CA ASP A 224 -7.20 34.99 -79.79
C ASP A 224 -7.80 34.58 -78.44
N ALA A 225 -9.05 34.10 -78.44
CA ALA A 225 -9.73 33.62 -77.23
C ALA A 225 -9.02 32.42 -76.58
N TYR A 226 -8.54 31.44 -77.36
CA TYR A 226 -7.80 30.30 -76.83
C TYR A 226 -6.43 30.70 -76.23
N VAL A 227 -5.74 31.67 -76.84
CA VAL A 227 -4.48 32.22 -76.30
C VAL A 227 -4.71 32.93 -74.97
N PHE A 228 -5.71 33.84 -74.89
CA PHE A 228 -6.02 34.54 -73.65
C PHE A 228 -6.51 33.60 -72.54
N GLU A 229 -7.37 32.63 -72.86
CA GLU A 229 -7.81 31.60 -71.91
C GLU A 229 -6.62 30.77 -71.38
N SER A 230 -5.65 30.44 -72.23
CA SER A 230 -4.44 29.69 -71.84
C SER A 230 -3.52 30.52 -70.93
N ILE A 231 -3.35 31.81 -71.22
CA ILE A 231 -2.60 32.75 -70.35
C ILE A 231 -3.27 32.86 -68.97
N ASP A 232 -4.60 32.97 -68.92
CA ASP A 232 -5.33 33.04 -67.65
C ASP A 232 -5.33 31.71 -66.88
N LEU A 233 -5.25 30.57 -67.58
CA LEU A 233 -5.00 29.28 -66.93
C LEU A 233 -3.63 29.24 -66.25
N GLU A 234 -2.58 29.77 -66.87
CA GLU A 234 -1.26 29.79 -66.24
C GLU A 234 -1.22 30.71 -65.02
N LYS A 235 -1.83 31.90 -65.08
CA LYS A 235 -2.03 32.77 -63.90
C LYS A 235 -2.75 32.03 -62.76
N MET A 236 -3.79 31.26 -63.09
CA MET A 236 -4.52 30.46 -62.11
C MET A 236 -3.69 29.29 -61.56
N ARG A 237 -2.82 28.67 -62.38
CA ARG A 237 -1.89 27.62 -61.96
C ARG A 237 -0.83 28.16 -61.01
N GLU A 238 -0.19 29.28 -61.34
CA GLU A 238 0.79 29.98 -60.48
C GLU A 238 0.17 30.41 -59.14
N MET A 239 -1.04 30.97 -59.16
CA MET A 239 -1.76 31.32 -57.92
C MET A 239 -2.10 30.09 -57.08
N THR A 240 -2.48 28.98 -57.73
CA THR A 240 -2.77 27.71 -57.03
C THR A 240 -1.52 27.10 -56.41
N GLU A 241 -0.38 27.14 -57.12
CA GLU A 241 0.93 26.73 -56.61
C GLU A 241 1.32 27.53 -55.36
N LYS A 242 1.24 28.87 -55.41
CA LYS A 242 1.49 29.73 -54.24
C LYS A 242 0.54 29.46 -53.06
N VAL A 243 -0.67 28.99 -53.31
CA VAL A 243 -1.60 28.56 -52.25
C VAL A 243 -1.19 27.21 -51.66
N LEU A 244 -0.83 26.24 -52.51
CA LEU A 244 -0.34 24.92 -52.06
C LEU A 244 0.94 25.05 -51.24
N GLN A 245 1.91 25.87 -51.67
CA GLN A 245 3.16 26.10 -50.95
C GLN A 245 2.90 26.64 -49.53
N ARG A 246 2.05 27.67 -49.40
CA ARG A 246 1.65 28.22 -48.08
C ARG A 246 0.87 27.21 -47.23
N ALA A 247 0.02 26.38 -47.86
CA ALA A 247 -0.75 25.38 -47.14
C ALA A 247 0.14 24.26 -46.59
N VAL A 248 1.14 23.81 -47.35
CA VAL A 248 2.14 22.84 -46.87
C VAL A 248 2.98 23.42 -45.75
N ALA A 249 3.54 24.63 -45.91
CA ALA A 249 4.29 25.30 -44.85
C ALA A 249 3.46 25.50 -43.56
N GLY A 250 2.16 25.79 -43.69
CA GLY A 250 1.24 25.87 -42.56
C GLY A 250 0.98 24.53 -41.88
N LEU A 251 0.83 23.44 -42.64
CA LEU A 251 0.67 22.08 -42.10
C LEU A 251 1.97 21.56 -41.45
N GLU A 252 3.12 21.91 -42.01
CA GLU A 252 4.45 21.65 -41.42
C GLU A 252 4.62 22.37 -40.08
N GLY A 253 4.29 23.68 -40.01
CA GLY A 253 4.33 24.43 -38.76
C GLY A 253 3.43 23.83 -37.67
N ILE A 254 2.22 23.37 -38.05
CA ILE A 254 1.30 22.65 -37.16
C ILE A 254 1.93 21.34 -36.66
N GLU A 255 2.53 20.53 -37.54
CA GLU A 255 3.16 19.26 -37.15
C GLU A 255 4.40 19.48 -36.26
N MET A 256 5.19 20.52 -36.52
CA MET A 256 6.30 20.93 -35.64
C MET A 256 5.81 21.35 -34.25
N GLU A 257 4.73 22.15 -34.18
CA GLU A 257 4.10 22.56 -32.93
C GLU A 257 3.58 21.35 -32.14
N ARG A 258 2.89 20.43 -32.82
CA ARG A 258 2.40 19.16 -32.26
C ARG A 258 3.51 18.33 -31.64
N LEU A 259 4.63 18.17 -32.35
CA LEU A 259 5.79 17.40 -31.91
C LEU A 259 6.47 18.05 -30.70
N ALA A 260 6.71 19.36 -30.72
CA ALA A 260 7.34 20.10 -29.63
C ALA A 260 6.50 20.04 -28.32
N HIS A 261 5.18 20.15 -28.44
CA HIS A 261 4.28 20.01 -27.29
C HIS A 261 4.16 18.57 -26.79
N SER A 262 4.13 17.59 -27.69
CA SER A 262 4.17 16.16 -27.32
C SER A 262 5.47 15.81 -26.58
N GLN A 263 6.61 16.32 -27.03
CA GLN A 263 7.91 16.17 -26.36
C GLN A 263 7.93 16.84 -24.98
N THR A 264 7.33 18.03 -24.87
CA THR A 264 7.17 18.75 -23.59
C THR A 264 6.29 17.96 -22.61
N ALA A 265 5.18 17.38 -23.07
CA ALA A 265 4.32 16.52 -22.28
C ALA A 265 5.02 15.24 -21.80
N LEU A 266 5.79 14.57 -22.67
CA LEU A 266 6.63 13.43 -22.30
C LEU A 266 7.67 13.80 -21.24
N GLY A 267 8.33 14.95 -21.37
CA GLY A 267 9.26 15.47 -20.37
C GLY A 267 8.60 15.76 -19.02
N ARG A 268 7.36 16.26 -19.02
CA ARG A 268 6.56 16.42 -17.80
C ARG A 268 6.20 15.07 -17.18
N LEU A 269 5.72 14.11 -17.99
CA LEU A 269 5.36 12.77 -17.54
C LEU A 269 6.56 12.05 -16.90
N HIS A 270 7.73 12.08 -17.55
CA HIS A 270 8.97 11.51 -17.03
C HIS A 270 9.29 12.04 -15.63
N ARG A 271 9.27 13.37 -15.44
CA ARG A 271 9.55 13.99 -14.14
C ARG A 271 8.57 13.55 -13.04
N LYS A 272 7.27 13.38 -13.36
CA LYS A 272 6.29 12.91 -12.39
C LYS A 272 6.51 11.43 -12.01
N ILE A 273 6.90 10.58 -12.96
CA ILE A 273 7.28 9.18 -12.70
C ILE A 273 8.54 9.13 -11.82
N GLU A 274 9.56 9.91 -12.16
CA GLU A 274 10.82 9.99 -11.41
C GLU A 274 10.62 10.49 -9.96
N GLN A 275 9.68 11.42 -9.73
CA GLN A 275 9.34 11.91 -8.40
C GLN A 275 8.49 10.93 -7.56
N LEU A 276 7.78 10.00 -8.19
CA LEU A 276 6.88 9.06 -7.50
C LEU A 276 7.65 8.07 -6.62
N GLY A 277 8.76 7.51 -7.12
CA GLY A 277 9.59 6.53 -6.41
C GLY A 277 10.17 7.06 -5.08
N PRO A 278 10.85 8.21 -5.07
CA PRO A 278 11.32 8.87 -3.85
C PRO A 278 10.20 9.21 -2.87
N SER A 279 9.08 9.74 -3.37
CA SER A 279 7.92 10.12 -2.53
C SER A 279 7.32 8.92 -1.78
N LEU A 280 7.13 7.80 -2.49
CA LEU A 280 6.66 6.55 -1.89
C LEU A 280 7.70 5.97 -0.92
N THR A 281 8.98 5.98 -1.30
CA THR A 281 10.07 5.47 -0.44
C THR A 281 10.13 6.23 0.89
N GLN A 282 10.13 7.57 0.86
CA GLN A 282 10.15 8.41 2.05
C GLN A 282 8.94 8.14 2.97
N MET A 283 7.75 7.99 2.38
CA MET A 283 6.53 7.63 3.10
C MET A 283 6.64 6.25 3.76
N PHE A 284 7.11 5.23 3.04
CA PHE A 284 7.29 3.88 3.59
C PHE A 284 8.35 3.83 4.69
N THR A 285 9.48 4.54 4.55
CA THR A 285 10.51 4.62 5.58
C THR A 285 9.95 5.24 6.86
N ARG A 286 9.27 6.39 6.77
CA ARG A 286 8.69 7.05 7.95
C ARG A 286 7.69 6.15 8.69
N GLN A 287 6.79 5.50 7.95
CA GLN A 287 5.78 4.65 8.58
C GLN A 287 6.30 3.28 9.04
N THR A 288 7.40 2.79 8.48
CA THR A 288 8.07 1.59 9.01
C THR A 288 8.61 1.86 10.42
N ASN A 289 9.25 3.01 10.63
CA ASN A 289 9.77 3.40 11.94
C ASN A 289 8.65 3.54 13.00
N ASN A 290 7.51 4.12 12.62
CA ASN A 290 6.34 4.23 13.51
C ASN A 290 5.75 2.86 13.88
N LEU A 291 5.69 1.93 12.92
CA LEU A 291 5.19 0.57 13.14
C LEU A 291 6.15 -0.29 13.96
N ASP A 292 7.46 -0.06 13.87
CA ASP A 292 8.46 -0.80 14.65
C ASP A 292 8.24 -0.63 16.16
N VAL A 293 7.89 0.59 16.61
CA VAL A 293 7.51 0.86 18.02
C VAL A 293 6.34 -0.05 18.44
N ALA A 294 5.27 -0.09 17.65
CA ALA A 294 4.10 -0.91 17.95
C ALA A 294 4.41 -2.43 17.91
N ILE A 295 5.26 -2.87 16.97
CA ILE A 295 5.69 -4.28 16.82
C ILE A 295 6.54 -4.75 18.00
N HIS A 296 7.38 -3.86 18.56
CA HIS A 296 8.27 -4.16 19.67
C HIS A 296 7.72 -3.77 21.06
N SER A 297 6.56 -3.12 21.11
CA SER A 297 5.86 -2.79 22.36
C SER A 297 5.41 -4.04 23.13
N SER A 298 5.45 -3.97 24.46
CA SER A 298 5.06 -5.07 25.35
C SER A 298 3.61 -4.90 25.83
N PRO A 299 2.70 -5.86 25.58
CA PRO A 299 1.33 -5.82 26.10
C PRO A 299 1.26 -5.65 27.62
N SER A 300 2.25 -6.19 28.34
CA SER A 300 2.32 -6.12 29.81
C SER A 300 2.34 -4.69 30.34
N SER A 301 2.97 -3.75 29.63
CA SER A 301 3.02 -2.33 30.03
C SER A 301 1.63 -1.70 30.09
N PHE A 302 0.80 -1.98 29.07
CA PHE A 302 -0.59 -1.54 29.03
C PHE A 302 -1.44 -2.27 30.07
N LEU A 303 -1.30 -3.59 30.20
CA LEU A 303 -2.04 -4.38 31.19
C LEU A 303 -1.74 -3.94 32.63
N GLN A 304 -0.51 -3.49 32.92
CA GLN A 304 -0.14 -2.90 34.22
C GLN A 304 -0.69 -1.47 34.42
N SER A 305 -0.96 -0.72 33.34
CA SER A 305 -1.59 0.61 33.42
C SER A 305 -3.11 0.55 33.64
N LEU A 306 -3.74 -0.62 33.43
CA LEU A 306 -5.15 -0.82 33.71
C LEU A 306 -5.42 -0.75 35.22
N SER A 307 -6.09 0.32 35.64
CA SER A 307 -6.59 0.49 37.00
C SER A 307 -8.11 0.29 37.03
N PRO A 308 -8.66 -0.42 38.04
CA PRO A 308 -10.11 -0.50 38.21
C PRO A 308 -10.65 0.87 38.64
N SER A 309 -11.87 1.21 38.20
CA SER A 309 -12.54 2.47 38.57
C SER A 309 -13.04 2.52 40.02
N GLN A 310 -12.93 1.41 40.75
CA GLN A 310 -13.33 1.25 42.13
C GLN A 310 -12.32 0.35 42.86
N THR A 311 -12.09 0.60 44.14
CA THR A 311 -11.30 -0.29 45.00
C THR A 311 -11.94 -1.68 45.05
N PRO A 312 -11.19 -2.77 44.86
CA PRO A 312 -11.75 -4.11 44.96
C PRO A 312 -12.16 -4.40 46.41
N SER A 313 -13.37 -4.90 46.61
CA SER A 313 -13.91 -5.25 47.94
C SER A 313 -14.81 -6.48 47.88
N ASN A 314 -14.69 -7.35 48.89
CA ASN A 314 -15.60 -8.47 49.12
C ASN A 314 -16.79 -8.00 49.97
N ASN A 315 -18.00 -8.19 49.44
CA ASN A 315 -19.25 -7.88 50.15
C ASN A 315 -19.84 -9.17 50.74
N VAL A 316 -19.80 -9.31 52.07
CA VAL A 316 -20.33 -10.49 52.77
C VAL A 316 -21.65 -10.12 53.46
N MET A 317 -22.73 -10.77 53.06
CA MET A 317 -24.04 -10.55 53.67
C MET A 317 -24.10 -11.23 55.04
N LEU A 318 -24.58 -10.50 56.05
CA LEU A 318 -24.81 -11.05 57.38
C LEU A 318 -26.26 -11.53 57.52
N THR A 319 -26.47 -12.49 58.42
CA THR A 319 -27.82 -12.83 58.88
C THR A 319 -28.38 -11.69 59.75
N ASP A 320 -29.56 -11.21 59.40
CA ASP A 320 -30.38 -10.32 60.24
C ASP A 320 -31.69 -11.01 60.61
N THR A 321 -32.00 -11.04 61.91
CA THR A 321 -33.25 -11.58 62.42
C THR A 321 -34.16 -10.49 62.98
N PHE A 322 -35.48 -10.73 62.94
CA PHE A 322 -36.48 -9.80 63.48
C PHE A 322 -36.25 -9.45 64.96
N ALA A 323 -35.66 -10.36 65.73
CA ALA A 323 -35.36 -10.16 67.14
C ALA A 323 -34.24 -9.12 67.38
N GLU A 324 -33.29 -8.99 66.46
CA GLU A 324 -32.19 -8.01 66.53
C GLU A 324 -32.63 -6.59 66.17
N ASN A 325 -33.71 -6.42 65.42
CA ASN A 325 -34.21 -5.09 65.07
C ASN A 325 -35.02 -4.49 66.22
N PHE A 326 -34.36 -3.68 67.05
CA PHE A 326 -35.01 -3.01 68.20
C PHE A 326 -36.07 -1.97 67.81
N ALA A 327 -36.11 -1.50 66.56
CA ALA A 327 -37.19 -0.63 66.08
C ALA A 327 -38.52 -1.39 65.91
N GLU A 328 -38.49 -2.71 65.75
CA GLU A 328 -39.70 -3.53 65.66
C GLU A 328 -40.29 -3.86 67.03
N VAL A 329 -41.61 -3.94 67.09
CA VAL A 329 -42.35 -4.19 68.34
C VAL A 329 -42.31 -5.67 68.71
N MET A 330 -41.48 -6.01 69.70
CA MET A 330 -41.37 -7.37 70.25
C MET A 330 -41.39 -7.33 71.78
N LYS A 331 -42.14 -8.25 72.43
CA LYS A 331 -42.08 -8.41 73.90
C LYS A 331 -40.67 -8.80 74.33
N MET A 332 -40.15 -8.12 75.35
CA MET A 332 -38.76 -8.27 75.85
C MET A 332 -38.37 -9.73 76.08
N GLU A 333 -39.22 -10.51 76.75
CA GLU A 333 -38.92 -11.92 77.05
C GLU A 333 -38.81 -12.80 75.79
N ARG A 334 -39.69 -12.58 74.80
CA ARG A 334 -39.61 -13.29 73.51
C ARG A 334 -38.40 -12.86 72.69
N ARG A 335 -37.96 -11.59 72.81
CA ARG A 335 -36.73 -11.10 72.18
C ARG A 335 -35.51 -11.76 72.82
N ARG A 336 -35.45 -11.82 74.16
CA ARG A 336 -34.42 -12.53 74.94
C ARG A 336 -34.34 -14.00 74.55
N GLU A 337 -35.46 -14.72 74.53
CA GLU A 337 -35.53 -16.14 74.16
C GLU A 337 -35.07 -16.38 72.71
N SER A 338 -35.54 -15.55 71.76
CA SER A 338 -35.20 -15.69 70.34
C SER A 338 -33.72 -15.42 70.05
N LEU A 339 -33.14 -14.38 70.66
CA LEU A 339 -31.72 -14.07 70.55
C LEU A 339 -30.86 -15.10 71.28
N GLY A 340 -31.27 -15.58 72.46
CA GLY A 340 -30.57 -16.62 73.21
C GLY A 340 -30.51 -17.96 72.45
N ARG A 341 -31.61 -18.35 71.80
CA ARG A 341 -31.64 -19.52 70.90
C ARG A 341 -30.69 -19.37 69.71
N LEU A 342 -30.59 -18.16 69.14
CA LEU A 342 -29.69 -17.89 68.02
C LEU A 342 -28.22 -17.89 68.47
N ALA A 343 -27.91 -17.29 69.61
CA ALA A 343 -26.58 -17.34 70.22
C ALA A 343 -26.16 -18.79 70.50
N GLY A 344 -27.03 -19.62 71.09
CA GLY A 344 -26.73 -21.03 71.35
C GLY A 344 -26.54 -21.88 70.08
N LEU A 345 -27.23 -21.55 68.98
CA LEU A 345 -27.01 -22.19 67.68
C LEU A 345 -25.62 -21.84 67.12
N LEU A 346 -25.26 -20.56 67.18
CA LEU A 346 -23.97 -20.06 66.68
C LEU A 346 -22.80 -20.56 67.55
N ASP A 347 -22.95 -20.61 68.87
CA ASP A 347 -21.96 -21.17 69.80
C ASP A 347 -21.75 -22.68 69.58
N ALA A 348 -22.82 -23.47 69.45
CA ALA A 348 -22.72 -24.89 69.13
C ALA A 348 -22.02 -25.14 67.78
N GLU A 349 -22.27 -24.30 66.79
CA GLU A 349 -21.60 -24.38 65.49
C GLU A 349 -20.13 -23.93 65.56
N LEU A 350 -19.79 -22.91 66.35
CA LEU A 350 -18.40 -22.52 66.62
C LEU A 350 -17.64 -23.64 67.33
N GLN A 351 -18.22 -24.24 68.37
CA GLN A 351 -17.63 -25.39 69.06
C GLN A 351 -17.42 -26.58 68.11
N ARG A 352 -18.37 -26.84 67.21
CA ARG A 352 -18.24 -27.85 66.15
C ARG A 352 -17.10 -27.52 65.18
N MET A 353 -16.98 -26.26 64.75
CA MET A 353 -15.90 -25.83 63.86
C MET A 353 -14.54 -25.92 64.55
N TYR A 354 -14.40 -25.45 65.79
CA TYR A 354 -13.16 -25.55 66.56
C TYR A 354 -12.76 -26.99 66.88
N ALA A 355 -13.71 -27.89 67.14
CA ALA A 355 -13.43 -29.32 67.35
C ALA A 355 -12.97 -30.05 66.08
N LEU A 356 -13.29 -29.53 64.90
CA LEU A 356 -12.91 -30.09 63.60
C LEU A 356 -11.70 -29.39 62.95
N ALA A 357 -11.33 -28.21 63.43
CA ALA A 357 -10.21 -27.44 62.90
C ALA A 357 -8.87 -28.09 63.27
N ARG A 358 -8.17 -28.62 62.25
CA ARG A 358 -6.70 -28.58 62.30
C ARG A 358 -6.28 -27.11 62.29
N VAL A 359 -5.31 -26.75 63.11
CA VAL A 359 -4.82 -25.36 63.20
C VAL A 359 -4.00 -25.03 61.96
N GLU A 360 -4.69 -24.61 60.91
CA GLU A 360 -4.09 -23.83 59.84
C GLU A 360 -4.16 -22.36 60.27
N ASP A 361 -3.02 -21.80 60.72
CA ASP A 361 -2.88 -20.37 61.02
C ASP A 361 -2.92 -19.57 59.72
N VAL A 362 -4.14 -19.31 59.24
CA VAL A 362 -4.37 -18.51 58.04
C VAL A 362 -4.90 -17.15 58.47
N ARG A 363 -3.98 -16.23 58.79
CA ARG A 363 -4.22 -14.78 58.72
C ARG A 363 -4.41 -14.33 57.27
N SER A 364 -5.47 -14.81 56.65
CA SER A 364 -5.94 -14.34 55.35
C SER A 364 -6.54 -12.95 55.49
N GLN A 365 -6.30 -12.09 54.49
CA GLN A 365 -7.02 -10.83 54.32
C GLN A 365 -8.53 -11.07 54.03
N GLN A 366 -8.90 -12.29 53.66
CA GLN A 366 -10.28 -12.75 53.52
C GLN A 366 -10.81 -13.33 54.84
N ILE A 367 -12.02 -12.92 55.22
CA ILE A 367 -12.77 -13.48 56.35
C ILE A 367 -12.92 -15.00 56.22
N SER A 368 -12.53 -15.74 57.25
CA SER A 368 -12.73 -17.19 57.29
C SER A 368 -14.18 -17.53 57.62
N LEU A 369 -14.63 -18.76 57.30
CA LEU A 369 -15.97 -19.20 57.69
C LEU A 369 -16.16 -19.20 59.21
N VAL A 370 -15.11 -19.54 59.97
CA VAL A 370 -15.13 -19.49 61.44
C VAL A 370 -15.33 -18.05 61.90
N GLU A 371 -14.53 -17.10 61.40
CA GLU A 371 -14.62 -15.68 61.76
C GLU A 371 -15.97 -15.06 61.40
N TYR A 372 -16.58 -15.49 60.28
CA TYR A 372 -17.94 -15.10 59.93
C TYR A 372 -18.96 -15.54 60.98
N VAL A 373 -18.89 -16.79 61.46
CA VAL A 373 -19.78 -17.29 62.51
C VAL A 373 -19.47 -16.63 63.87
N GLU A 374 -18.20 -16.38 64.19
CA GLU A 374 -17.79 -15.63 65.38
C GLU A 374 -18.39 -14.23 65.39
N TYR A 375 -18.37 -13.55 64.24
CA TYR A 375 -18.94 -12.21 64.13
C TYR A 375 -20.47 -12.20 64.20
N LEU A 376 -21.15 -13.22 63.65
CA LEU A 376 -22.58 -13.39 63.88
C LEU A 376 -22.89 -13.62 65.36
N TYR A 377 -22.11 -14.47 66.05
CA TYR A 377 -22.27 -14.73 67.48
C TYR A 377 -22.08 -13.44 68.29
N TYR A 378 -21.03 -12.67 67.99
CA TYR A 378 -20.79 -11.34 68.54
C TYR A 378 -21.97 -10.38 68.30
N LYS A 379 -22.45 -10.24 67.05
CA LYS A 379 -23.58 -9.35 66.68
C LYS A 379 -24.87 -9.66 67.44
N VAL A 380 -25.14 -10.96 67.68
CA VAL A 380 -26.27 -11.41 68.50
C VAL A 380 -26.01 -11.16 69.99
N GLY A 381 -24.77 -11.36 70.46
CA GLY A 381 -24.32 -11.02 71.81
C GLY A 381 -24.42 -9.52 72.15
N GLU A 382 -24.10 -8.63 71.21
CA GLU A 382 -24.32 -7.17 71.34
C GLU A 382 -25.82 -6.86 71.52
N SER A 383 -26.67 -7.53 70.75
CA SER A 383 -28.13 -7.38 70.83
C SER A 383 -28.69 -7.88 72.17
N LEU A 384 -28.16 -8.99 72.69
CA LEU A 384 -28.48 -9.48 74.04
C LEU A 384 -28.00 -8.53 75.14
N SER A 385 -26.76 -8.06 75.07
CA SER A 385 -26.17 -7.14 76.06
C SER A 385 -26.92 -5.82 76.12
N SER A 386 -27.32 -5.29 74.96
CA SER A 386 -28.17 -4.09 74.83
C SER A 386 -29.54 -4.28 75.49
N LEU A 387 -30.13 -5.48 75.41
CA LEU A 387 -31.40 -5.81 76.08
C LEU A 387 -31.26 -5.89 77.61
N GLU A 388 -30.07 -6.16 78.12
CA GLU A 388 -29.76 -6.18 79.57
C GLU A 388 -29.26 -4.84 80.12
N GLY A 389 -29.16 -3.80 79.28
CA GLY A 389 -28.60 -2.50 79.68
C GLY A 389 -27.09 -2.53 79.94
N ARG A 390 -26.39 -3.54 79.41
CA ARG A 390 -24.94 -3.74 79.55
C ARG A 390 -24.23 -3.17 78.33
N SER A 391 -23.24 -2.31 78.54
CA SER A 391 -22.30 -1.89 77.50
C SER A 391 -21.27 -3.00 77.26
N SER A 392 -21.12 -3.43 76.01
CA SER A 392 -20.08 -4.39 75.63
C SER A 392 -18.68 -3.81 75.80
N THR A 393 -17.74 -4.63 76.28
CA THR A 393 -16.36 -4.22 76.59
C THR A 393 -15.33 -4.67 75.55
N SER A 394 -15.73 -5.45 74.56
CA SER A 394 -14.83 -6.06 73.57
C SER A 394 -15.41 -5.96 72.16
N SER A 395 -14.90 -5.05 71.33
CA SER A 395 -15.36 -4.91 69.94
C SER A 395 -14.71 -5.96 69.02
N HIS A 396 -15.50 -6.65 68.21
CA HIS A 396 -14.97 -7.52 67.15
C HIS A 396 -14.38 -6.68 65.98
N ARG A 397 -13.30 -7.15 65.35
CA ARG A 397 -12.59 -6.41 64.27
C ARG A 397 -13.48 -6.09 63.07
N LEU A 398 -14.40 -6.99 62.72
CA LEU A 398 -15.31 -6.83 61.59
C LEU A 398 -16.40 -5.78 61.79
N ASN A 399 -16.62 -5.28 63.01
CA ASN A 399 -17.62 -4.27 63.31
C ASN A 399 -17.39 -2.96 62.53
N THR A 400 -16.11 -2.60 62.28
CA THR A 400 -15.72 -1.42 61.51
C THR A 400 -16.10 -1.49 60.03
N PHE A 401 -16.25 -2.70 59.47
CA PHE A 401 -16.62 -2.92 58.06
C PHE A 401 -18.14 -3.11 57.86
N GLN A 402 -18.93 -2.98 58.92
CA GLN A 402 -20.36 -3.27 58.90
C GLN A 402 -21.19 -2.09 58.40
N HIS A 403 -21.92 -2.31 57.31
CA HIS A 403 -22.91 -1.37 56.76
C HIS A 403 -24.33 -1.93 56.91
N ARG A 404 -25.21 -1.13 57.50
CA ARG A 404 -26.66 -1.41 57.56
C ARG A 404 -27.36 -0.67 56.43
N LEU A 405 -28.10 -1.42 55.63
CA LEU A 405 -28.78 -1.01 54.42
C LEU A 405 -30.26 -1.44 54.49
N LYS A 406 -31.02 -1.13 53.44
CA LYS A 406 -32.30 -1.78 53.15
C LYS A 406 -32.20 -2.54 51.84
N ASP A 407 -32.81 -3.72 51.80
CA ASP A 407 -32.93 -4.49 50.58
C ASP A 407 -33.96 -3.86 49.62
N LYS A 408 -34.18 -4.51 48.46
CA LYS A 408 -35.17 -4.05 47.46
C LYS A 408 -36.63 -4.11 47.94
N GLN A 409 -36.92 -4.81 49.03
CA GLN A 409 -38.24 -4.93 49.65
C GLN A 409 -38.39 -3.94 50.83
N GLY A 410 -37.34 -3.19 51.18
CA GLY A 410 -37.31 -2.25 52.30
C GLY A 410 -36.97 -2.89 53.64
N LEU A 411 -36.64 -4.19 53.66
CA LEU A 411 -36.25 -4.92 54.87
C LEU A 411 -34.80 -4.56 55.27
N PRO A 412 -34.47 -4.54 56.57
CA PRO A 412 -33.10 -4.33 57.03
C PRO A 412 -32.15 -5.41 56.46
N GLN A 413 -31.01 -4.97 55.93
CA GLN A 413 -29.96 -5.85 55.43
C GLN A 413 -28.60 -5.32 55.88
N THR A 414 -27.81 -6.16 56.55
CA THR A 414 -26.47 -5.81 57.02
C THR A 414 -25.43 -6.55 56.19
N ILE A 415 -24.42 -5.83 55.72
CA ILE A 415 -23.29 -6.39 54.96
C ILE A 415 -21.97 -5.98 55.60
N LEU A 416 -20.93 -6.78 55.41
CA LEU A 416 -19.54 -6.39 55.59
C LEU A 416 -18.96 -6.00 54.23
N VAL A 417 -18.28 -4.86 54.15
CA VAL A 417 -17.54 -4.42 52.96
C VAL A 417 -16.05 -4.51 53.28
N LEU A 418 -15.41 -5.60 52.83
CA LEU A 418 -14.03 -5.95 53.16
C LEU A 418 -13.09 -5.55 52.01
N PRO A 419 -12.15 -4.60 52.18
CA PRO A 419 -11.18 -4.26 51.14
C PRO A 419 -10.30 -5.45 50.75
N LEU A 420 -10.02 -5.62 49.45
CA LEU A 420 -9.19 -6.70 48.91
C LEU A 420 -7.73 -6.29 48.62
N THR A 421 -7.37 -5.03 48.91
CA THR A 421 -6.03 -4.48 48.63
C THR A 421 -5.48 -3.78 49.88
N GLU A 422 -4.29 -4.17 50.31
CA GLU A 422 -3.49 -3.39 51.26
C GLU A 422 -3.06 -2.07 50.60
N GLY A 423 -3.44 -0.93 51.19
CA GLY A 423 -3.07 0.37 50.63
C GLY A 423 -4.02 1.53 50.92
N ALA A 424 -4.55 1.64 52.14
CA ALA A 424 -5.16 2.87 52.64
C ALA A 424 -4.92 2.95 54.16
N ASP A 425 -3.78 3.56 54.51
CA ASP A 425 -3.33 4.03 55.82
C ASP A 425 -3.78 3.31 57.09
N THR A 426 -2.77 2.92 57.87
CA THR A 426 -2.86 2.62 59.30
C THR A 426 -3.53 3.75 60.09
N VAL A 427 -4.86 3.75 60.15
CA VAL A 427 -5.62 4.48 61.18
C VAL A 427 -5.17 3.93 62.52
N THR A 428 -4.33 4.70 63.19
CA THR A 428 -3.67 4.32 64.43
C THR A 428 -4.71 4.26 65.54
N LEU A 429 -5.24 3.06 65.83
CA LEU A 429 -6.15 2.86 66.96
C LEU A 429 -5.35 2.65 68.25
N PRO A 430 -5.61 3.40 69.35
CA PRO A 430 -4.79 3.31 70.54
C PRO A 430 -5.10 2.06 71.37
N GLY A 431 -4.04 1.31 71.71
CA GLY A 431 -3.88 0.60 72.97
C GLY A 431 -4.99 -0.35 73.45
N LEU A 432 -4.86 -1.63 73.09
CA LEU A 432 -5.27 -2.73 73.97
C LEU A 432 -4.13 -3.73 74.12
N SER A 433 -3.38 -3.58 75.21
CA SER A 433 -2.45 -4.60 75.71
C SER A 433 -3.26 -5.72 76.37
N SER A 434 -2.95 -6.98 76.05
CA SER A 434 -3.51 -8.17 76.73
C SER A 434 -2.48 -9.32 76.68
N PRO A 435 -2.52 -10.26 77.65
CA PRO A 435 -1.31 -10.53 78.42
C PRO A 435 -0.50 -11.74 77.96
N SER A 436 0.82 -11.64 78.13
CA SER A 436 1.77 -12.75 77.97
C SER A 436 2.00 -13.47 79.30
N LEU A 437 1.87 -14.80 79.32
CA LEU A 437 2.49 -15.76 80.26
C LEU A 437 2.36 -17.19 79.68
N PRO A 438 3.23 -18.15 80.06
CA PRO A 438 4.69 -18.06 80.04
C PRO A 438 5.33 -19.23 79.26
N ALA A 439 6.61 -19.11 78.92
CA ALA A 439 7.35 -20.18 78.24
C ALA A 439 7.80 -21.30 79.20
N SER A 440 7.75 -22.55 78.74
CA SER A 440 8.49 -23.68 79.32
C SER A 440 8.86 -24.71 78.24
N SER A 441 10.13 -25.07 78.18
CA SER A 441 10.73 -26.07 77.27
C SER A 441 11.35 -27.21 78.10
N PRO A 442 12.01 -28.22 77.49
CA PRO A 442 11.49 -29.25 76.59
C PRO A 442 11.76 -30.68 77.17
N ILE A 443 11.62 -31.75 76.35
CA ILE A 443 12.47 -32.99 76.29
C ILE A 443 11.70 -34.34 76.13
N SER A 444 12.15 -35.11 75.12
CA SER A 444 12.11 -36.58 74.87
C SER A 444 10.79 -37.36 74.61
N SER A 445 10.73 -37.88 73.38
CA SER A 445 10.00 -39.06 72.88
C SER A 445 10.55 -40.39 73.45
N PRO A 446 9.94 -41.58 73.21
CA PRO A 446 10.12 -42.29 71.91
C PRO A 446 9.00 -43.26 71.41
N ILE A 447 8.90 -43.44 70.07
CA ILE A 447 8.75 -44.73 69.30
C ILE A 447 7.45 -45.59 69.55
N GLN A 448 6.66 -46.11 68.59
CA GLN A 448 6.93 -46.68 67.24
C GLN A 448 5.67 -46.75 66.32
N SER A 449 5.88 -46.68 64.99
CA SER A 449 5.18 -47.28 63.79
C SER A 449 3.63 -47.47 63.74
N ASP A 450 2.89 -47.45 62.61
CA ASP A 450 3.08 -47.57 61.14
C ASP A 450 1.85 -46.88 60.42
N CYS A 451 1.74 -46.60 59.10
CA CYS A 451 2.64 -46.46 57.93
C CYS A 451 1.86 -45.77 56.74
N ASN A 452 2.55 -45.44 55.63
CA ASN A 452 2.10 -45.05 54.26
C ASN A 452 0.99 -43.97 54.06
N ASP A 453 1.08 -42.96 53.17
CA ASP A 453 2.16 -42.45 52.28
C ASP A 453 2.04 -40.90 52.16
N THR A 454 2.99 -40.03 51.74
CA THR A 454 4.24 -40.02 50.93
C THR A 454 4.17 -40.02 49.39
N TYR A 455 4.01 -38.84 48.76
CA TYR A 455 5.10 -38.16 47.98
C TYR A 455 4.73 -36.74 47.52
N GLU A 456 5.48 -35.74 48.01
CA GLU A 456 5.69 -34.40 47.41
C GLU A 456 7.18 -34.03 47.62
N GLU A 457 7.60 -32.82 47.20
CA GLU A 457 8.88 -32.16 47.57
C GLU A 457 10.17 -32.69 46.86
N TYR A 458 11.21 -31.90 46.51
CA TYR A 458 11.63 -30.49 46.76
C TYR A 458 11.95 -29.79 45.39
N GLU A 459 11.86 -28.46 45.18
CA GLU A 459 12.71 -27.36 45.70
C GLU A 459 14.24 -27.55 45.45
N LYS A 460 15.09 -26.57 45.11
CA LYS A 460 15.01 -25.14 44.67
C LYS A 460 16.47 -24.68 44.30
N ILE A 461 16.65 -23.43 43.84
CA ILE A 461 17.88 -22.55 43.93
C ILE A 461 18.63 -22.19 42.62
N SER A 462 18.94 -20.87 42.50
CA SER A 462 19.82 -20.12 41.55
C SER A 462 19.45 -20.13 40.06
N ASP A 463 19.28 -19.00 39.34
CA ASP A 463 19.59 -17.56 39.54
C ASP A 463 21.07 -17.15 39.38
N GLU A 464 21.29 -15.97 38.76
CA GLU A 464 22.56 -15.37 38.27
C GLU A 464 23.29 -16.15 37.13
N GLY A 465 23.91 -15.55 36.10
CA GLY A 465 24.11 -14.14 35.76
C GLY A 465 25.58 -13.79 35.41
N PHE A 466 25.95 -13.65 34.12
CA PHE A 466 27.01 -12.76 33.55
C PHE A 466 27.19 -13.03 32.04
N TYR A 467 27.04 -12.08 31.10
CA TYR A 467 27.87 -10.89 30.76
C TYR A 467 29.28 -11.15 30.21
N ASN A 468 29.46 -10.95 28.89
CA ASN A 468 30.13 -9.76 28.32
C ASN A 468 29.86 -9.74 26.79
N SER A 469 29.51 -8.64 26.09
CA SER A 469 30.11 -7.28 26.03
C SER A 469 31.51 -7.29 25.36
N ASN A 470 31.90 -6.35 24.48
CA ASN A 470 31.22 -5.16 23.95
C ASN A 470 31.93 -4.61 22.68
N SER A 471 31.48 -3.43 22.21
CA SER A 471 32.13 -2.50 21.25
C SER A 471 31.85 -2.80 19.77
N ARG A 472 31.09 -2.00 19.00
CA ARG A 472 31.12 -0.54 18.69
C ARG A 472 32.21 -0.11 17.69
N GLN A 473 31.75 0.64 16.67
CA GLN A 473 32.49 1.53 15.75
C GLN A 473 33.46 0.82 14.77
N SER A 474 33.78 1.35 13.58
CA SER A 474 33.13 2.37 12.72
C SER A 474 33.85 2.40 11.36
N THR A 475 33.10 2.48 10.25
CA THR A 475 33.45 3.12 8.95
C THR A 475 34.72 2.76 8.13
N VAL A 476 34.52 2.78 6.80
CA VAL A 476 35.51 3.03 5.70
C VAL A 476 36.13 1.81 4.97
N ILE A 477 35.52 1.48 3.81
CA ILE A 477 36.07 1.26 2.44
C ILE A 477 37.14 0.14 2.17
N ASP A 478 36.96 -0.47 0.99
CA ASP A 478 37.84 -1.30 0.13
C ASP A 478 37.88 -2.85 0.24
N ASP A 479 37.66 -3.44 -0.93
CA ASP A 479 38.01 -4.78 -1.44
C ASP A 479 39.51 -4.75 -1.83
N PRO A 480 40.30 -5.86 -1.92
CA PRO A 480 39.85 -7.24 -2.06
C PRO A 480 40.58 -8.33 -1.25
N SER A 481 40.08 -9.57 -1.43
CA SER A 481 40.64 -10.91 -1.11
C SER A 481 39.93 -11.66 0.02
N LEU A 482 39.45 -12.86 -0.33
CA LEU A 482 38.66 -13.75 0.54
C LEU A 482 39.57 -14.62 1.41
N SER A 483 39.34 -14.60 2.73
CA SER A 483 39.91 -15.56 3.68
C SER A 483 39.06 -16.84 3.79
N GLU A 484 39.69 -17.93 4.24
CA GLU A 484 39.21 -19.33 4.23
C GLU A 484 37.93 -19.67 5.03
N GLU A 485 37.13 -18.70 5.50
CA GLU A 485 36.08 -18.91 6.50
C GLU A 485 34.66 -19.20 5.96
N ASP A 486 34.43 -19.17 4.64
CA ASP A 486 33.07 -19.24 4.05
C ASP A 486 32.63 -20.64 3.54
N LYS A 487 33.32 -21.71 3.96
CA LYS A 487 33.00 -23.11 3.60
C LYS A 487 31.75 -23.61 4.33
N LYS A 488 30.58 -23.49 3.69
CA LYS A 488 29.26 -23.80 4.27
C LYS A 488 28.65 -25.08 3.73
N VAL A 489 28.06 -25.89 4.61
CA VAL A 489 27.33 -27.11 4.24
C VAL A 489 25.84 -26.83 4.16
N CYS A 490 25.28 -27.03 2.97
CA CYS A 490 23.88 -26.75 2.66
C CYS A 490 23.17 -28.03 2.19
N ARG A 491 21.88 -28.14 2.47
CA ARG A 491 21.07 -29.27 2.01
C ARG A 491 20.44 -28.97 0.64
N VAL A 492 20.57 -29.91 -0.30
CA VAL A 492 19.96 -29.84 -1.62
C VAL A 492 18.44 -30.03 -1.50
N ILE A 493 17.67 -29.14 -2.13
CA ILE A 493 16.20 -29.14 -2.06
C ILE A 493 15.52 -29.56 -3.37
N TYR A 494 16.25 -29.57 -4.49
CA TYR A 494 15.76 -29.98 -5.80
C TYR A 494 16.83 -30.76 -6.59
N ASP A 495 16.41 -31.72 -7.41
CA ASP A 495 17.31 -32.45 -8.31
C ASP A 495 17.82 -31.53 -9.44
N PHE A 496 19.13 -31.52 -9.67
CA PHE A 496 19.76 -30.80 -10.77
C PHE A 496 20.68 -31.75 -11.55
N LYS A 497 20.53 -31.74 -12.88
CA LYS A 497 21.34 -32.53 -13.81
C LYS A 497 22.26 -31.59 -14.59
N PRO A 498 23.56 -31.88 -14.69
CA PRO A 498 24.50 -31.02 -15.39
C PRO A 498 24.18 -30.99 -16.90
N GLN A 499 24.30 -29.82 -17.50
CA GLN A 499 24.23 -29.62 -18.96
C GLN A 499 25.62 -29.37 -19.56
N ASN A 500 26.59 -28.94 -18.74
CA ASN A 500 27.96 -28.64 -19.14
C ASN A 500 28.97 -29.42 -18.28
N GLU A 501 30.20 -29.58 -18.76
CA GLU A 501 31.26 -30.34 -18.06
C GLU A 501 31.72 -29.70 -16.73
N GLU A 502 31.42 -28.41 -16.52
CA GLU A 502 31.73 -27.67 -15.29
C GLU A 502 30.67 -27.84 -14.19
N GLU A 503 29.57 -28.55 -14.48
CA GLU A 503 28.41 -28.72 -13.58
C GLU A 503 28.38 -30.10 -12.93
N ILE A 504 27.86 -30.18 -11.71
CA ILE A 504 27.75 -31.42 -10.92
C ILE A 504 26.29 -31.84 -10.74
N GLU A 505 26.00 -33.14 -10.84
CA GLU A 505 24.67 -33.68 -10.49
C GLU A 505 24.47 -33.62 -8.97
N ILE A 506 23.35 -33.04 -8.53
CA ILE A 506 22.95 -32.98 -7.12
C ILE A 506 21.50 -33.43 -6.96
N ARG A 507 21.19 -34.20 -5.92
CA ARG A 507 19.84 -34.75 -5.69
C ARG A 507 19.20 -34.23 -4.42
N ALA A 508 17.89 -34.02 -4.47
CA ALA A 508 17.11 -33.51 -3.34
C ALA A 508 17.29 -34.40 -2.10
N GLY A 509 17.68 -33.79 -0.99
CA GLY A 509 17.96 -34.46 0.28
C GLY A 509 19.44 -34.67 0.58
N GLU A 510 20.33 -34.63 -0.41
CA GLU A 510 21.79 -34.71 -0.25
C GLU A 510 22.35 -33.43 0.41
N SER A 511 23.59 -33.50 0.90
CA SER A 511 24.31 -32.35 1.46
C SER A 511 25.47 -31.97 0.55
N VAL A 512 25.67 -30.67 0.32
CA VAL A 512 26.78 -30.13 -0.48
C VAL A 512 27.61 -29.16 0.35
N LEU A 513 28.94 -29.26 0.21
CA LEU A 513 29.88 -28.27 0.71
C LEU A 513 30.07 -27.21 -0.37
N ILE A 514 29.74 -25.96 -0.06
CA ILE A 514 30.04 -24.81 -0.93
C ILE A 514 31.47 -24.37 -0.63
N GLU A 515 32.30 -24.28 -1.68
CA GLU A 515 33.68 -23.79 -1.57
C GLU A 515 33.82 -22.36 -2.10
N SER A 516 32.99 -21.95 -3.07
CA SER A 516 32.87 -20.55 -3.50
C SER A 516 31.51 -20.24 -4.13
N ARG A 517 31.20 -18.96 -4.29
CA ARG A 517 29.97 -18.49 -4.93
C ARG A 517 30.27 -17.73 -6.23
N LEU A 518 29.77 -18.25 -7.35
CA LEU A 518 29.97 -17.73 -8.70
C LEU A 518 28.86 -16.72 -9.05
N GLY A 519 28.77 -15.65 -8.27
CA GLY A 519 27.75 -14.60 -8.45
C GLY A 519 26.39 -14.90 -7.77
N PRO A 520 25.31 -14.18 -8.10
CA PRO A 520 24.05 -14.28 -7.37
C PRO A 520 23.35 -15.63 -7.54
N ASP A 521 23.50 -16.28 -8.70
CA ASP A 521 22.67 -17.42 -9.09
C ASP A 521 23.38 -18.78 -9.06
N TRP A 522 24.71 -18.82 -8.90
CA TRP A 522 25.52 -20.05 -8.96
C TRP A 522 26.46 -20.20 -7.76
N CYS A 523 26.59 -21.44 -7.28
CA CYS A 523 27.57 -21.88 -6.28
C CYS A 523 28.51 -22.91 -6.91
N TYR A 524 29.71 -23.05 -6.33
CA TYR A 524 30.69 -24.08 -6.70
C TYR A 524 31.09 -24.88 -5.47
N GLY A 525 31.17 -26.20 -5.60
CA GLY A 525 31.40 -27.08 -4.45
C GLY A 525 31.28 -28.57 -4.78
N ARG A 526 31.07 -29.39 -3.74
CA ARG A 526 31.05 -30.86 -3.82
C ARG A 526 29.91 -31.51 -3.03
N VAL A 527 29.43 -32.65 -3.50
CA VAL A 527 28.48 -33.50 -2.77
C VAL A 527 29.18 -34.24 -1.64
N ILE A 528 28.58 -34.21 -0.44
CA ILE A 528 29.02 -34.96 0.74
C ILE A 528 28.23 -36.28 0.78
N THR A 529 28.81 -37.33 0.22
CA THR A 529 28.22 -38.67 0.26
C THR A 529 28.46 -39.32 1.63
N PRO A 530 27.44 -39.89 2.30
CA PRO A 530 27.64 -40.71 3.50
C PRO A 530 28.55 -41.91 3.23
N LEU A 531 29.32 -42.32 4.23
CA LEU A 531 30.33 -43.39 4.14
C LEU A 531 29.69 -44.69 3.59
N GLY A 532 30.10 -45.13 2.39
CA GLY A 532 29.64 -46.39 1.79
C GLY A 532 29.38 -46.40 0.28
N ARG A 533 29.38 -45.24 -0.41
CA ARG A 533 29.25 -45.18 -1.88
C ARG A 533 30.48 -44.55 -2.52
N SER A 534 31.25 -45.34 -3.27
CA SER A 534 32.29 -44.84 -4.18
C SER A 534 31.67 -44.38 -5.50
N LEU A 535 31.63 -43.05 -5.71
CA LEU A 535 31.37 -42.45 -7.01
C LEU A 535 32.69 -42.29 -7.79
N PRO A 536 32.68 -42.38 -9.14
CA PRO A 536 33.90 -42.24 -9.94
C PRO A 536 34.50 -40.83 -9.84
N PRO A 537 35.83 -40.68 -9.94
CA PRO A 537 36.54 -39.45 -9.54
C PRO A 537 36.33 -38.23 -10.44
N GLN A 538 35.56 -38.33 -11.53
CA GLN A 538 35.36 -37.26 -12.51
C GLN A 538 34.18 -36.32 -12.23
N GLN A 539 33.36 -36.55 -11.18
CA GLN A 539 32.24 -35.68 -10.80
C GLN A 539 32.19 -35.42 -9.29
N THR A 540 33.35 -35.15 -8.69
CA THR A 540 33.44 -34.83 -7.25
C THR A 540 33.17 -33.36 -6.94
N MET A 541 33.43 -32.45 -7.89
CA MET A 541 33.25 -30.99 -7.75
C MET A 541 32.66 -30.39 -9.02
N GLY A 542 31.87 -29.33 -8.88
CA GLY A 542 31.30 -28.58 -10.00
C GLY A 542 30.39 -27.44 -9.54
N ARG A 543 29.85 -26.66 -10.49
CA ARG A 543 28.87 -25.61 -10.21
C ARG A 543 27.44 -26.13 -10.20
N PHE A 544 26.60 -25.49 -9.40
CA PHE A 544 25.16 -25.76 -9.29
C PHE A 544 24.40 -24.49 -8.89
N PRO A 545 23.09 -24.35 -9.20
CA PRO A 545 22.36 -23.12 -8.94
C PRO A 545 22.13 -22.87 -7.44
N THR A 546 22.32 -21.63 -6.97
CA THR A 546 22.10 -21.24 -5.56
C THR A 546 20.65 -21.45 -5.11
N THR A 547 19.68 -21.46 -6.02
CA THR A 547 18.26 -21.70 -5.73
C THR A 547 17.90 -23.17 -5.46
N TYR A 548 18.83 -24.10 -5.68
CA TYR A 548 18.62 -25.55 -5.51
C TYR A 548 19.10 -26.07 -4.15
N ILE A 549 19.57 -25.18 -3.28
CA ILE A 549 20.06 -25.48 -1.93
C ILE A 549 19.36 -24.63 -0.86
N SER A 550 19.29 -25.15 0.37
CA SER A 550 18.86 -24.39 1.55
C SER A 550 20.05 -23.74 2.23
N MET A 551 19.98 -22.41 2.40
CA MET A 551 20.99 -21.60 3.12
C MET A 551 20.80 -21.63 4.66
N GLN A 552 19.90 -22.45 5.19
CA GLN A 552 19.91 -22.81 6.61
C GLN A 552 20.99 -23.89 6.80
N GLU A 553 21.94 -23.64 7.69
CA GLU A 553 23.01 -24.59 8.02
C GLU A 553 22.41 -25.94 8.38
N ALA A 554 22.85 -27.00 7.68
CA ALA A 554 22.51 -28.35 8.08
C ALA A 554 23.32 -28.67 9.35
N SER A 555 22.65 -28.86 10.49
CA SER A 555 23.29 -29.35 11.71
C SER A 555 23.89 -30.73 11.43
N ILE A 556 25.21 -30.78 11.26
CA ILE A 556 25.94 -32.03 11.08
C ILE A 556 26.03 -32.70 12.45
N PHE A 557 25.23 -33.74 12.66
CA PHE A 557 25.58 -34.75 13.64
C PHE A 557 26.77 -35.54 13.09
N LEU A 558 27.94 -35.33 13.70
CA LEU A 558 29.09 -36.23 13.65
C LEU A 558 28.87 -37.39 14.63
#